data_AF-A0A354CP28-F1
#
_entry.id   AF-A0A354CP28-F1
#
_cell.length_a   1.000
_cell.length_b   1.000
_cell.length_c   1.000
_cell.angle_alpha   90.00
_cell.angle_beta   90.00
_cell.angle_gamma   90.00
#
_symmetry.space_group_name_H-M   'P 1'
#
loop_
_entity.id
_entity.type
_entity.pdbx_description
1 polymer ?
#
loop_
_entity_poly.entity_id
_entity_poly.type
_entity_poly.pdbx_seq_one_letter_code
_entity_poly.pdbx_strand_id
1 'polypeptide(L)'
;PQAVQADGTEYDESGVNPALIQFLDAVDYREKLNVLTAIRAKLDDRLVDDIATSMDITVPDGSIDERFMSLKACILAHAKYEESNRLR
;
A
#
# COMPACT_ATOMS: atom_id res chain seq x y z
N PRO A 1 -0.99 34.61 -14.11
CA PRO A 1 -0.02 33.55 -14.45
C PRO A 1 -0.33 32.26 -13.66
N GLN A 2 -0.60 31.20 -14.43
CA GLN A 2 -0.70 29.77 -14.11
C GLN A 2 -1.68 29.29 -13.03
N ALA A 3 -2.66 28.53 -13.52
CA ALA A 3 -3.60 27.71 -12.78
C ALA A 3 -2.87 26.60 -12.02
N VAL A 4 -3.08 26.53 -10.71
CA VAL A 4 -2.75 25.36 -9.91
C VAL A 4 -3.95 24.42 -9.95
N GLN A 5 -3.89 23.42 -10.82
CA GLN A 5 -4.71 22.23 -10.70
C GLN A 5 -3.81 21.20 -10.00
N ALA A 6 -3.88 21.14 -8.67
CA ALA A 6 -3.15 20.18 -7.87
C ALA A 6 -4.03 18.94 -7.69
N ASP A 7 -3.82 17.96 -8.57
CA ASP A 7 -4.43 16.65 -8.50
C ASP A 7 -3.77 15.84 -7.36
N GLY A 8 -4.42 15.80 -6.20
CA GLY A 8 -4.71 14.55 -5.50
C GLY A 8 -3.65 13.80 -4.69
N THR A 9 -2.35 14.18 -4.63
CA THR A 9 -1.38 13.51 -3.74
C THR A 9 -0.43 14.51 -3.07
N GLU A 10 -0.79 14.98 -1.87
CA GLU A 10 0.11 15.79 -1.03
C GLU A 10 1.13 14.87 -0.37
N TYR A 11 2.30 14.75 -0.98
CA TYR A 11 3.50 14.23 -0.33
C TYR A 11 3.92 15.22 0.75
N ASP A 12 4.33 14.73 1.92
CA ASP A 12 4.82 15.58 3.01
C ASP A 12 6.07 16.38 2.57
N GLU A 13 6.54 17.32 3.39
CA GLU A 13 7.77 18.12 3.17
C GLU A 13 9.00 17.25 2.87
N SER A 14 8.98 15.98 3.32
CA SER A 14 10.00 14.95 3.05
C SER A 14 9.82 14.19 1.73
N GLY A 15 8.78 14.48 0.93
CA GLY A 15 8.50 13.80 -0.33
C GLY A 15 7.95 12.37 -0.18
N VAL A 16 7.42 12.03 1.00
CA VAL A 16 6.86 10.71 1.33
C VAL A 16 5.34 10.77 1.34
N ASN A 17 4.69 9.75 0.79
CA ASN A 17 3.23 9.68 0.74
C ASN A 17 2.67 9.34 2.13
N PRO A 18 1.75 10.13 2.71
CA PRO A 18 1.16 9.83 4.02
C PRO A 18 0.41 8.49 4.05
N ALA A 19 -0.11 8.03 2.92
CA ALA A 19 -0.72 6.70 2.80
C ALA A 19 0.29 5.57 3.02
N LEU A 20 1.54 5.76 2.57
CA LEU A 20 2.62 4.81 2.82
C LEU A 20 2.96 4.77 4.31
N ILE A 21 3.08 5.93 4.97
CA ILE A 21 3.36 6.00 6.41
C ILE A 21 2.27 5.25 7.20
N GLN A 22 0.99 5.50 6.90
CA GLN A 22 -0.12 4.81 7.54
C GLN A 22 -0.06 3.29 7.32
N PHE A 23 0.39 2.85 6.15
CA PHE A 23 0.57 1.43 5.84
C PHE A 23 1.72 0.80 6.65
N LEU A 24 2.83 1.53 6.80
CA LEU A 24 3.99 1.08 7.56
C LEU A 24 3.67 1.00 9.07
N ASP A 25 2.93 1.96 9.60
CA ASP A 25 2.49 2.02 11.00
C ASP A 25 1.52 0.90 11.41
N ALA A 26 0.84 0.27 10.44
CA ALA A 26 -0.07 -0.84 10.71
C ALA A 26 0.68 -2.04 11.32
N VAL A 27 0.16 -2.56 12.43
CA VAL A 27 0.86 -3.52 13.31
C VAL A 27 0.75 -4.95 12.77
N ASP A 28 -0.43 -5.33 12.28
CA ASP A 28 -0.67 -6.65 11.71
C ASP A 28 -1.07 -6.60 10.22
N TYR A 29 -1.02 -7.75 9.55
CA TYR A 29 -1.37 -7.83 8.12
C TYR A 29 -2.84 -7.51 7.84
N ARG A 30 -3.74 -7.60 8.82
CA ARG A 30 -5.15 -7.22 8.66
C ARG A 30 -5.32 -5.72 8.64
N GLU A 31 -4.62 -5.01 9.53
CA GLU A 31 -4.55 -3.56 9.51
C GLU A 31 -3.90 -3.07 8.21
N LYS A 32 -2.81 -3.70 7.77
CA LYS A 32 -2.18 -3.40 6.46
C LYS A 32 -3.17 -3.59 5.30
N LEU A 33 -3.98 -4.64 5.33
CA LEU A 33 -5.02 -4.89 4.33
C LEU A 33 -6.13 -3.81 4.35
N ASN A 34 -6.52 -3.37 5.54
CA ASN A 34 -7.51 -2.30 5.73
C ASN A 34 -6.98 -0.97 5.18
N VAL A 35 -5.74 -0.60 5.52
CA VAL A 35 -5.10 0.60 5.01
C VAL A 35 -4.99 0.53 3.49
N LEU A 36 -4.44 -0.57 2.95
CA LEU A 36 -4.31 -0.75 1.50
C LEU A 36 -5.66 -0.58 0.78
N THR A 37 -6.73 -1.13 1.34
CA THR A 37 -8.09 -0.99 0.78
C THR A 37 -8.61 0.44 0.87
N ALA A 38 -8.33 1.16 1.96
CA ALA A 38 -8.72 2.55 2.15
C ALA A 38 -8.01 3.51 1.17
N ILE A 39 -6.74 3.24 0.87
CA ILE A 39 -5.93 4.08 -0.02
C ILE A 39 -6.07 3.70 -1.50
N ARG A 40 -6.88 2.68 -1.85
CA ARG A 40 -7.07 2.19 -3.23
C ARG A 40 -7.39 3.30 -4.24
N ALA A 41 -8.19 4.28 -3.86
CA ALA A 41 -8.58 5.39 -4.74
C ALA A 41 -7.45 6.40 -5.00
N LYS A 42 -6.38 6.38 -4.19
CA LYS A 42 -5.22 7.27 -4.25
C LYS A 42 -3.94 6.50 -4.57
N LEU A 43 -4.10 5.34 -5.19
CA LEU A 43 -3.02 4.40 -5.40
C LEU A 43 -2.39 4.69 -6.76
N ASP A 44 -1.12 5.08 -6.73
CA ASP A 44 -0.31 5.38 -7.91
C ASP A 44 0.84 4.37 -8.01
N ASP A 45 1.46 4.28 -9.19
CA ASP A 45 2.53 3.30 -9.44
C ASP A 45 3.66 3.38 -8.41
N ARG A 46 4.04 4.59 -8.01
CA ARG A 46 5.06 4.82 -6.98
C ARG A 46 4.64 4.29 -5.61
N LEU A 47 3.39 4.53 -5.20
CA LEU A 47 2.89 4.06 -3.91
C LEU A 47 2.81 2.53 -3.87
N VAL A 48 2.44 1.90 -4.99
CA VAL A 48 2.50 0.43 -5.13
C VAL A 48 3.93 -0.05 -4.90
N ASP A 49 4.90 0.53 -5.60
CA ASP A 49 6.31 0.13 -5.55
C ASP A 49 6.89 0.29 -4.15
N ASP A 50 6.57 1.40 -3.48
CA ASP A 50 7.04 1.68 -2.13
C ASP A 50 6.48 0.66 -1.11
N ILE A 51 5.18 0.33 -1.23
CA ILE A 51 4.54 -0.71 -0.38
C ILE A 51 5.13 -2.09 -0.67
N ALA A 52 5.26 -2.44 -1.95
CA ALA A 52 5.80 -3.72 -2.41
C ALA A 52 7.23 -3.93 -1.89
N THR A 53 8.09 -2.91 -2.04
CA THR A 53 9.46 -2.89 -1.55
C THR A 53 9.52 -3.05 -0.04
N SER A 54 8.64 -2.37 0.70
CA SER A 54 8.58 -2.44 2.16
C SER A 54 8.17 -3.83 2.68
N MET A 55 7.48 -4.61 1.86
CA MET A 55 6.98 -5.94 2.19
C MET A 55 7.79 -7.09 1.59
N ASP A 56 8.82 -6.79 0.80
CA ASP A 56 9.54 -7.77 0.00
C ASP A 56 8.61 -8.56 -0.95
N ILE A 57 7.60 -7.88 -1.51
CA ILE A 57 6.64 -8.47 -2.46
C ILE A 57 7.01 -8.04 -3.88
N THR A 58 7.14 -9.00 -4.79
CA THR A 58 7.24 -8.72 -6.22
C THR A 58 5.87 -8.53 -6.83
N VAL A 59 5.54 -7.31 -7.25
CA VAL A 59 4.29 -7.01 -7.96
C VAL A 59 4.55 -7.05 -9.47
N PRO A 60 3.83 -7.87 -10.25
CA PRO A 60 3.99 -7.91 -11.70
C PRO A 60 3.52 -6.61 -12.35
N ASP A 61 4.08 -6.30 -13.52
CA ASP A 61 3.62 -5.19 -14.36
C ASP A 61 2.14 -5.40 -14.76
N GLY A 62 1.38 -4.31 -14.75
CA GLY A 62 -0.05 -4.34 -15.07
C GLY A 62 -0.73 -3.02 -14.74
N SER A 63 -2.06 -2.98 -14.89
CA SER A 63 -2.86 -1.84 -14.45
C SER A 63 -2.81 -1.68 -12.92
N ILE A 64 -3.05 -0.46 -12.41
CA ILE A 64 -3.10 -0.18 -10.97
C ILE A 64 -4.04 -1.15 -10.22
N ASP A 65 -5.18 -1.49 -10.82
CA ASP A 65 -6.10 -2.48 -10.25
C ASP A 65 -5.49 -3.89 -10.14
N GLU A 66 -4.78 -4.35 -11.17
CA GLU A 66 -4.10 -5.65 -11.16
C GLU A 66 -2.98 -5.68 -10.10
N ARG A 67 -2.19 -4.61 -10.03
CA ARG A 67 -1.11 -4.43 -9.06
C ARG A 67 -1.66 -4.39 -7.62
N PHE A 68 -2.74 -3.66 -7.40
CA PHE A 68 -3.48 -3.64 -6.13
C PHE A 68 -3.97 -5.03 -5.74
N MET A 69 -4.59 -5.76 -6.67
CA MET A 69 -5.10 -7.11 -6.42
C MET A 69 -3.96 -8.08 -6.07
N SER A 70 -2.80 -7.95 -6.72
CA SER A 70 -1.60 -8.74 -6.42
C SER A 70 -1.10 -8.49 -4.99
N LEU A 71 -0.91 -7.21 -4.60
CA LEU A 71 -0.55 -6.83 -3.23
C LEU A 71 -1.56 -7.36 -2.21
N LYS A 72 -2.85 -7.14 -2.48
CA LYS A 72 -3.95 -7.59 -1.62
C LYS A 72 -3.91 -9.10 -1.40
N ALA A 73 -3.68 -9.88 -2.45
CA ALA A 73 -3.60 -11.33 -2.37
C ALA A 73 -2.42 -11.80 -1.51
N CYS A 74 -1.24 -11.19 -1.68
CA CYS A 74 -0.05 -11.49 -0.87
C CYS A 74 -0.28 -11.15 0.61
N ILE A 75 -0.75 -9.94 0.91
CA ILE A 75 -1.02 -9.50 2.29
C ILE A 75 -2.08 -10.40 2.94
N LEU A 76 -3.13 -10.78 2.21
CA LEU A 76 -4.16 -11.69 2.71
C LEU A 76 -3.60 -13.09 3.01
N ALA A 77 -2.71 -13.60 2.17
CA ALA A 77 -2.02 -14.86 2.44
C ALA A 77 -1.20 -14.76 3.73
N HIS A 78 -0.39 -13.71 3.89
CA HIS A 78 0.36 -13.47 5.12
C HIS A 78 -0.55 -13.36 6.34
N ALA A 79 -1.65 -12.60 6.29
CA ALA A 79 -2.60 -12.48 7.39
C ALA A 79 -3.13 -13.85 7.84
N LYS A 80 -3.46 -14.72 6.87
CA LYS A 80 -3.95 -16.08 7.14
C LYS A 80 -2.91 -16.97 7.84
N TYR A 81 -1.63 -16.84 7.47
CA TYR A 81 -0.55 -17.66 8.04
C TYR A 81 0.03 -17.07 9.33
N GLU A 82 0.07 -15.75 9.50
CA GLU A 82 0.52 -15.07 10.73
C GLU A 82 -0.43 -15.29 11.90
N GLU A 83 -1.75 -15.29 11.67
CA GLU A 83 -2.72 -15.68 12.71
C GLU A 83 -2.55 -17.15 13.13
N SER A 84 -2.08 -17.99 12.21
CA SER A 84 -1.87 -19.42 12.47
C SER A 84 -0.50 -19.72 13.12
N ASN A 85 0.51 -18.87 12.90
CA ASN A 85 1.89 -19.05 13.38
C ASN A 85 2.25 -18.18 14.60
N ARG A 86 1.33 -17.35 15.10
CA ARG A 86 1.38 -16.88 16.50
C ARG A 86 1.09 -18.08 17.41
N LEU A 87 2.08 -18.97 17.53
CA LEU A 87 2.15 -20.01 18.55
C LEU A 87 2.00 -19.31 19.91
N ARG A 88 0.81 -19.43 20.51
CA ARG A 88 0.54 -19.13 21.91
C ARG A 88 0.65 -20.40 22.72
#